data_AF-A0A1N7SSJ1-F1
#
_entry.id   AF-A0A1N7SSJ1-F1
#
_cell.length_a   1.000
_cell.length_b   1.000
_cell.length_c   1.000
_cell.angle_alpha   90.00
_cell.angle_beta   90.00
_cell.angle_gamma   90.00
#
_symmetry.space_group_name_H-M   'P 1'
#
loop_
_entity.id
_entity.type
_entity.pdbx_description
1 polymer ?
#
loop_
_entity_poly.entity_id
_entity_poly.type
_entity_poly.pdbx_seq_one_letter_code
_entity_poly.pdbx_strand_id
1 'polypeptide(L)' 'MGSAPASFMPWFDVPGRKTENITVVFGHWAALGLTVRDNLIGLDSGCVWGEQLSAVRLARSPAERTVTQVQCEGCRAVVN' A
#
# COMPACT_ATOMS: atom_id res chain seq x y z
N MET A 1 -14.49 -5.35 -5.74
CA MET A 1 -13.06 -5.35 -6.10
C MET A 1 -12.75 -6.63 -6.84
N GLY A 2 -12.21 -6.53 -8.05
CA GLY A 2 -11.88 -7.70 -8.88
C GLY A 2 -10.57 -8.33 -8.45
N SER A 3 -10.50 -9.66 -8.39
CA SER A 3 -9.26 -10.40 -8.28
C SER A 3 -8.53 -10.40 -9.62
N ALA A 4 -7.20 -10.32 -9.60
CA ALA A 4 -6.42 -10.59 -10.80
C ALA A 4 -6.69 -12.03 -11.29
N PRO A 5 -6.62 -12.32 -12.60
CA PRO A 5 -6.74 -13.68 -13.10
C PRO A 5 -5.67 -14.59 -12.49
N ALA A 6 -5.95 -15.89 -12.38
CA ALA A 6 -5.13 -16.85 -11.61
C ALA A 6 -3.64 -16.94 -12.02
N SER A 7 -3.28 -16.48 -13.21
CA SER A 7 -1.90 -16.49 -13.73
C SER A 7 -1.13 -15.18 -13.50
N PHE A 8 -1.71 -14.21 -12.79
CA PHE A 8 -1.06 -12.93 -12.51
C PHE A 8 -0.57 -12.86 -11.06
N MET A 9 0.52 -12.12 -10.87
CA MET A 9 1.18 -11.95 -9.59
C MET A 9 1.47 -10.46 -9.38
N PRO A 10 1.30 -9.92 -8.15
CA PRO A 10 1.78 -8.59 -7.83
C PRO A 10 3.27 -8.46 -8.13
N TRP A 11 3.72 -7.34 -8.67
CA TRP A 11 5.14 -7.14 -9.05
C TRP A 11 6.10 -7.40 -7.88
N PHE A 12 5.66 -7.11 -6.64
CA PHE A 12 6.45 -7.28 -5.43
C PHE A 12 6.50 -8.72 -4.92
N ASP A 13 5.71 -9.64 -5.48
CA ASP A 13 5.78 -11.07 -5.16
C ASP A 13 6.62 -11.83 -6.21
N VAL A 14 7.03 -11.18 -7.30
CA VAL A 14 7.86 -11.80 -8.36
C VAL A 14 9.20 -12.27 -7.77
N PRO A 15 9.53 -13.58 -7.88
CA PRO A 15 10.79 -14.11 -7.38
C PRO A 15 12.01 -13.47 -8.05
N GLY A 16 13.06 -13.19 -7.27
CA GLY A 16 14.31 -12.63 -7.78
C GLY A 16 14.20 -11.17 -8.26
N ARG A 17 13.16 -10.43 -7.85
CA ARG A 17 13.09 -8.99 -8.12
C ARG A 17 14.33 -8.30 -7.55
N LYS A 18 14.89 -7.35 -8.30
CA LYS A 18 16.13 -6.63 -7.91
C LYS A 18 16.04 -5.90 -6.57
N THR A 19 14.83 -5.63 -6.09
CA THR A 19 14.54 -4.90 -4.85
C THR A 19 14.17 -5.80 -3.68
N GLU A 20 14.39 -7.12 -3.74
CA GLU A 20 13.99 -8.04 -2.66
C GLU A 20 14.60 -7.70 -1.29
N ASN A 21 15.82 -7.13 -1.28
CA ASN A 21 16.53 -6.72 -0.05
C ASN A 21 16.41 -5.22 0.25
N ILE A 22 15.54 -4.50 -0.46
CA ILE A 22 15.32 -3.06 -0.29
C ILE A 22 13.89 -2.85 0.20
N THR A 23 13.72 -2.00 1.22
CA THR A 23 12.36 -1.57 1.59
C THR A 23 11.80 -0.66 0.49
N VAL A 24 10.79 -1.13 -0.23
CA VAL A 24 10.09 -0.33 -1.24
C VAL A 24 8.82 0.26 -0.64
N VAL A 25 8.68 1.58 -0.70
CA VAL A 25 7.46 2.31 -0.35
C VAL A 25 6.79 2.77 -1.64
N PHE A 26 5.51 2.43 -1.84
CA PHE A 26 4.77 2.77 -3.05
C PHE A 26 3.30 3.11 -2.77
N GLY A 27 2.61 3.65 -3.78
CA GLY A 27 1.19 3.97 -3.76
C GLY A 27 0.52 3.58 -5.08
N HIS A 28 -0.41 4.40 -5.59
CA HIS A 28 -1.14 4.25 -6.86
C HIS A 28 -2.12 3.06 -6.94
N TRP A 29 -1.90 2.00 -6.16
CA TRP A 29 -2.71 0.78 -6.18
C TRP A 29 -3.71 0.73 -5.02
N ALA A 30 -4.67 1.66 -4.99
CA ALA A 30 -5.71 1.71 -3.94
C ALA A 30 -6.47 0.39 -3.73
N ALA A 31 -6.65 -0.41 -4.79
CA ALA A 31 -7.31 -1.71 -4.70
C ALA A 31 -6.53 -2.75 -3.86
N LEU A 32 -5.22 -2.55 -3.66
CA LEU A 32 -4.41 -3.37 -2.75
C LEU A 32 -4.60 -2.94 -1.28
N GLY A 33 -4.91 -1.66 -1.06
CA GLY A 33 -5.01 -1.07 0.27
C GLY A 33 -3.67 -0.92 0.98
N LEU A 34 -3.73 -0.54 2.27
CA LEU A 34 -2.54 -0.46 3.12
C LEU A 34 -1.91 -1.85 3.27
N THR A 35 -0.65 -1.98 2.85
CA THR A 35 0.14 -3.21 3.01
C THR A 35 1.43 -2.87 3.75
N VAL A 36 1.72 -3.57 4.84
CA VAL A 36 2.96 -3.40 5.60
C VAL A 36 3.64 -4.76 5.76
N ARG A 37 4.79 -4.92 5.09
CA ARG A 37 5.69 -6.07 5.19
C ARG A 37 7.12 -5.56 5.46
N ASP A 38 8.05 -6.46 5.75
CA ASP A 38 9.42 -6.08 6.10
C ASP A 38 10.12 -5.25 5.01
N ASN A 39 9.98 -5.66 3.76
CA ASN A 39 10.62 -5.02 2.60
C ASN A 39 9.61 -4.32 1.66
N LEU A 40 8.35 -4.14 2.06
CA LEU A 40 7.31 -3.58 1.19
C LEU A 40 6.29 -2.79 2.01
N ILE A 41 6.04 -1.54 1.62
CA ILE A 41 5.01 -0.68 2.22
C ILE A 41 4.15 -0.09 1.10
N GLY A 42 2.90 -0.53 0.99
CA GLY A 42 1.89 0.08 0.11
C GLY A 42 1.07 1.08 0.91
N LEU A 43 1.20 2.38 0.61
CA LEU A 43 0.54 3.47 1.35
C LEU A 43 -0.83 3.85 0.79
N ASP A 44 -1.13 3.47 -0.46
CA ASP A 44 -2.38 3.82 -1.12
C ASP A 44 -3.55 3.05 -0.52
N SER A 45 -4.15 3.68 0.46
CA SER A 45 -5.26 3.20 1.28
C SER A 45 -6.59 3.75 0.79
N GLY A 46 -6.61 4.38 -0.39
CA GLY A 46 -7.85 4.79 -1.04
C GLY A 46 -8.49 6.08 -0.52
N CYS A 47 -7.72 7.03 0.02
CA CYS A 47 -8.26 8.28 0.57
C CYS A 47 -9.25 9.01 -0.37
N VAL A 48 -8.95 9.11 -1.68
CA VAL A 48 -9.84 9.77 -2.67
C VAL A 48 -11.15 9.02 -2.92
N TRP A 49 -11.24 7.77 -2.46
CA TRP A 49 -12.45 6.94 -2.53
C TRP A 49 -13.30 7.04 -1.25
N GLY A 50 -12.88 7.87 -0.28
CA GLY A 50 -13.55 8.02 1.02
C GLY A 50 -13.01 7.09 2.10
N GLU A 51 -11.90 6.38 1.84
CA GLU A 51 -11.28 5.47 2.80
C GLU A 51 -10.31 6.23 3.72
N GLN A 52 -9.04 5.85 3.81
CA GLN A 52 -8.07 6.47 4.71
C GLN A 52 -6.86 7.02 3.96
N LEU A 53 -6.24 8.06 4.52
CA LEU A 53 -4.88 8.48 4.17
C LEU A 53 -3.93 7.86 5.19
N SER A 54 -2.93 7.11 4.70
CA SER A 54 -1.96 6.42 5.55
C SER A 54 -0.58 7.05 5.50
N ALA A 55 0.09 7.07 6.65
CA ALA A 55 1.51 7.38 6.79
C ALA A 55 2.18 6.27 7.61
N VAL A 56 3.45 5.97 7.28
CA VAL A 56 4.28 5.04 8.05
C VAL A 56 5.54 5.76 8.49
N ARG A 57 5.83 5.75 9.79
CA ARG A 57 7.13 6.19 10.31
C ARG A 57 8.15 5.08 10.06
N LEU A 58 9.14 5.37 9.22
CA LEU A 58 10.23 4.44 8.95
C LEU A 58 11.12 4.26 10.18
N ALA A 59 11.61 3.04 10.34
CA ALA A 59 12.52 2.63 11.41
C ALA A 59 13.53 1.62 10.84
N ARG A 60 14.64 1.41 11.57
CA ARG A 60 15.67 0.43 11.17
C ARG A 60 15.11 -0.99 11.20
N SER A 61 14.44 -1.36 12.30
CA SER A 61 13.72 -2.62 12.40
C SER A 61 12.31 -2.47 11.83
N PRO A 62 11.84 -3.37 10.95
CA PRO A 62 10.45 -3.37 10.50
C PRO A 62 9.43 -3.41 11.64
N ALA A 63 9.73 -4.12 12.73
CA ALA A 63 8.86 -4.24 13.91
C ALA A 63 8.68 -2.93 14.68
N GLU A 64 9.54 -1.93 14.47
CA GLU A 64 9.46 -0.61 15.13
C GLU A 64 8.68 0.42 14.32
N ARG A 65 8.23 0.05 13.11
CA ARG A 65 7.44 0.96 12.25
C ARG A 65 6.08 1.20 12.87
N THR A 66 5.62 2.44 12.82
CA THR A 66 4.28 2.82 13.28
C THR A 66 3.46 3.33 12.11
N VAL A 67 2.22 2.85 12.01
CA VAL A 67 1.23 3.32 11.04
C VAL A 67 0.36 4.39 11.69
N THR A 68 0.12 5.48 10.97
CA THR A 68 -0.91 6.47 11.30
C THR A 68 -1.88 6.55 10.14
N GLN A 69 -3.18 6.50 10.41
CA GLN A 69 -4.23 6.69 9.41
C GLN A 69 -5.20 7.77 9.86
N VAL A 70 -5.71 8.53 8.90
CA VAL A 70 -6.82 9.48 9.11
C VAL A 70 -7.95 9.15 8.14
N GLN A 71 -9.19 9.28 8.61
CA GLN A 71 -10.38 9.07 7.77
C GLN A 71 -10.50 10.17 6.72
N CYS A 72 -10.84 9.77 5.50
CA CYS A 72 -10.99 10.66 4.33
C CYS A 72 -12.44 10.75 3.85
N GLU A 73 -13.43 10.65 4.74
CA GLU A 73 -14.86 10.68 4.40
C GLU A 73 -15.25 11.86 3.47
N GLY A 74 -14.64 13.04 3.68
CA GLY A 74 -14.85 14.23 2.86
C GLY A 74 -14.06 14.31 1.55
N CYS A 75 -13.18 13.34 1.26
CA CYS A 75 -12.32 13.34 0.08
C CYS A 75 -12.86 12.47 -1.06
N ARG A 76 -14.02 11.82 -0.89
CA ARG A 76 -14.60 10.97 -1.93
C ARG A 76 -14.85 11.81 -3.19
N ALA A 77 -14.05 11.58 -4.22
CA ALA A 77 -14.26 12.21 -5.50
C ALA A 77 -15.60 11.72 -6.05
N VAL A 78 -16.55 12.65 -6.21
CA VAL A 78 -17.79 12.39 -6.92
C VAL A 78 -17.41 12.36 -8.40
N VAL A 79 -17.33 11.16 -8.97
CA VAL A 79 -17.21 11.00 -10.42
C VAL A 79 -18.59 11.35 -10.99
N ASN A 80 -18.69 12.53 -11.61
CA ASN A 80 -19.83 12.90 -12.47
C ASN A 80 -19.89 11.97 -13.69
#